data_AF-A0AAE4I5I2-F1
#
_entry.id   AF-A0AAE4I5I2-F1
#
_cell.length_a   1.000
_cell.length_b   1.000
_cell.length_c   1.000
_cell.angle_alpha   90.00
_cell.angle_beta   90.00
_cell.angle_gamma   90.00
#
_symmetry.space_group_name_H-M   'P 1'
#
loop_
_entity.id
_entity.type
_entity.pdbx_description
1 polymer ?
#
loop_
_entity_poly.entity_id
_entity_poly.type
_entity_poly.pdbx_seq_one_letter_code
_entity_poly.pdbx_strand_id
1 'polypeptide(L)'
;MSFDYTQEEITRLAKENNFTVAGIEKVMRLSNILNDLNNQPEFSGKLLLKGGTAINLLVFDLPRLSVDLDLDFSKNVSKEDMLAEREQINKALDSYFQQNGYRKTERSNFTLDSLSLHYNTVTGSGDKIKLDINYHNRSHIFKPEVKSIEFPFIRENKTSFVVNYVNPIELFAGKIKAFYERCKPRDIYDLFSLASSDILTSKEERDLLRKSIVFYSSLGNPENKDMLKADPKQSIENVTFTEIRQQLLPMMHTNSGKYPMQEINDKVADFVSSLMKLEPSEELYLSNFYAGKYKPDLLFSDKEILNNIQDHPIIIRTQQQITDSIFSDSIKKNDFTRIAGLKDEGYIPSPKIIDELKKSAPAPTMIAVQKIFGLSSDAPGLSNIKLAQSDNVGLGKDKSNNLKI
;
A
#
# COMPACT_ATOMS: atom_id res chain seq x y z
N MET A 1 7.17 22.34 -18.24
CA MET A 1 8.15 23.40 -18.63
C MET A 1 9.50 22.75 -18.92
N SER A 2 10.25 23.16 -19.95
CA SER A 2 11.62 22.67 -20.16
C SER A 2 12.52 23.14 -19.00
N PHE A 3 13.38 22.24 -18.49
CA PHE A 3 14.34 22.60 -17.45
C PHE A 3 15.51 23.37 -18.07
N ASP A 4 15.42 24.70 -18.05
CA ASP A 4 16.37 25.60 -18.67
C ASP A 4 17.05 26.45 -17.58
N TYR A 5 18.04 25.84 -16.91
CA TYR A 5 18.86 26.49 -15.88
C TYR A 5 20.33 26.22 -16.15
N THR A 6 21.15 27.23 -15.94
CA THR A 6 22.61 27.13 -16.02
C THR A 6 23.21 26.52 -14.76
N GLN A 7 24.45 26.03 -14.87
CA GLN A 7 25.21 25.54 -13.71
C GLN A 7 25.39 26.63 -12.64
N GLU A 8 25.61 27.87 -13.05
CA GLU A 8 25.80 29.01 -12.14
C GLU A 8 24.52 29.29 -11.34
N GLU A 9 23.35 29.27 -11.99
CA GLU A 9 22.05 29.48 -11.32
C GLU A 9 21.74 28.39 -10.29
N ILE A 10 21.89 27.11 -10.65
CA ILE A 10 21.65 26.01 -9.69
C ILE A 10 22.65 26.06 -8.54
N THR A 11 23.92 26.40 -8.81
CA THR A 11 24.94 26.56 -7.76
C THR A 11 24.59 27.70 -6.81
N ARG A 12 24.11 28.82 -7.35
CA ARG A 12 23.62 29.96 -6.56
C ARG A 12 22.45 29.53 -5.67
N LEU A 13 21.42 28.90 -6.24
CA LEU A 13 20.24 28.43 -5.51
C LEU A 13 20.60 27.42 -4.41
N ALA A 14 21.53 26.51 -4.68
CA ALA A 14 22.04 25.55 -3.70
C ALA A 14 22.70 26.23 -2.50
N LYS A 15 23.52 27.24 -2.75
CA LYS A 15 24.15 28.04 -1.69
C LYS A 15 23.12 28.83 -0.89
N GLU A 16 22.18 29.49 -1.54
CA GLU A 16 21.15 30.32 -0.90
C GLU A 16 20.19 29.51 -0.02
N ASN A 17 19.87 28.28 -0.44
CA ASN A 17 18.92 27.40 0.27
C ASN A 17 19.62 26.36 1.16
N ASN A 18 20.95 26.38 1.24
CA ASN A 18 21.76 25.45 2.03
C ASN A 18 21.49 23.98 1.66
N PHE A 19 21.46 23.64 0.38
CA PHE A 19 21.32 22.26 -0.09
C PHE A 19 22.43 21.92 -1.09
N THR A 20 22.54 20.63 -1.44
CA THR A 20 23.48 20.20 -2.49
C THR A 20 22.99 20.62 -3.87
N VAL A 21 23.92 20.92 -4.79
CA VAL A 21 23.62 21.27 -6.20
C VAL A 21 22.74 20.20 -6.86
N ALA A 22 23.13 18.93 -6.74
CA ALA A 22 22.36 17.81 -7.27
C ALA A 22 20.95 17.70 -6.63
N GLY A 23 20.84 18.01 -5.32
CA GLY A 23 19.57 18.01 -4.60
C GLY A 23 18.59 19.07 -5.09
N ILE A 24 19.06 20.32 -5.25
CA ILE A 24 18.25 21.43 -5.78
C ILE A 24 17.74 21.09 -7.18
N GLU A 25 18.64 20.73 -8.09
CA GLU A 25 18.27 20.43 -9.46
C GLU A 25 17.22 19.30 -9.51
N LYS A 26 17.42 18.23 -8.73
CA LYS A 26 16.49 17.12 -8.68
C LYS A 26 15.11 17.53 -8.19
N VAL A 27 15.02 18.30 -7.10
CA VAL A 27 13.73 18.74 -6.56
C VAL A 27 13.03 19.73 -7.51
N MET A 28 13.76 20.61 -8.19
CA MET A 28 13.18 21.49 -9.20
C MET A 28 12.63 20.69 -10.40
N ARG A 29 13.40 19.73 -10.94
CA ARG A 29 12.94 18.84 -12.02
C ARG A 29 11.72 18.02 -11.59
N LEU A 30 11.75 17.47 -10.38
CA LEU A 30 10.62 16.75 -9.80
C LEU A 30 9.37 17.64 -9.69
N SER A 31 9.53 18.89 -9.28
CA SER A 31 8.43 19.85 -9.16
C SER A 31 7.86 20.25 -10.51
N ASN A 32 8.70 20.34 -11.57
CA ASN A 32 8.23 20.52 -12.94
C ASN A 32 7.38 19.34 -13.41
N ILE A 33 7.83 18.10 -13.17
CA ILE A 33 7.06 16.89 -13.50
C ILE A 33 5.72 16.93 -12.75
N LEU A 34 5.75 17.17 -11.43
CA LEU A 34 4.54 17.22 -10.61
C LEU A 34 3.56 18.31 -11.09
N ASN A 35 4.05 19.49 -11.44
CA ASN A 35 3.24 20.57 -12.02
C ASN A 35 2.58 20.13 -13.33
N ASP A 36 3.34 19.52 -14.24
CA ASP A 36 2.82 19.08 -15.54
C ASP A 36 1.79 17.95 -15.37
N LEU A 37 2.03 17.01 -14.44
CA LEU A 37 1.07 15.94 -14.09
C LEU A 37 -0.25 16.47 -13.49
N ASN A 38 -0.25 17.66 -12.88
CA ASN A 38 -1.48 18.26 -12.36
C ASN A 38 -2.21 19.14 -13.38
N ASN A 39 -1.55 19.55 -14.47
CA ASN A 39 -2.11 20.47 -15.46
C ASN A 39 -2.45 19.83 -16.81
N GLN A 40 -1.77 18.74 -17.19
CA GLN A 40 -2.05 18.08 -18.48
C GLN A 40 -3.34 17.25 -18.40
N PRO A 41 -4.24 17.34 -19.42
CA PRO A 41 -5.54 16.66 -19.41
C PRO A 41 -5.49 15.14 -19.21
N GLU A 42 -4.40 14.51 -19.64
CA GLU A 42 -4.18 13.07 -19.55
C GLU A 42 -4.03 12.59 -18.10
N PHE A 43 -3.56 13.47 -17.20
CA PHE A 43 -3.16 13.15 -15.83
C PHE A 43 -3.95 13.90 -14.76
N SER A 44 -4.37 15.14 -15.05
CA SER A 44 -4.99 16.03 -14.07
C SER A 44 -6.21 15.39 -13.41
N GLY A 45 -6.25 15.44 -12.08
CA GLY A 45 -7.31 14.81 -11.27
C GLY A 45 -7.29 13.28 -11.25
N LYS A 46 -6.33 12.61 -11.91
CA LYS A 46 -6.20 11.14 -11.91
C LYS A 46 -5.15 10.63 -10.93
N LEU A 47 -4.15 11.44 -10.57
CA LEU A 47 -3.01 11.04 -9.75
C LEU A 47 -2.92 11.90 -8.48
N LEU A 48 -2.69 11.28 -7.34
CA LEU A 48 -2.56 11.93 -6.04
C LEU A 48 -1.14 11.79 -5.51
N LEU A 49 -0.50 12.91 -5.18
CA LEU A 49 0.79 12.89 -4.51
C LEU A 49 0.69 12.30 -3.11
N LYS A 50 1.64 11.42 -2.77
CA LYS A 50 1.78 10.85 -1.43
C LYS A 50 3.24 10.77 -0.99
N GLY A 51 3.44 10.10 0.14
CA GLY A 51 4.77 9.76 0.64
C GLY A 51 5.54 10.97 1.16
N GLY A 52 6.87 10.85 1.20
CA GLY A 52 7.74 11.87 1.76
C GLY A 52 7.66 13.20 1.00
N THR A 53 7.42 13.17 -0.31
CA THR A 53 7.36 14.38 -1.13
C THR A 53 6.11 15.19 -0.86
N ALA A 54 4.95 14.55 -0.66
CA ALA A 54 3.75 15.24 -0.19
C ALA A 54 3.97 15.90 1.18
N ILE A 55 4.57 15.17 2.13
CA ILE A 55 4.86 15.69 3.48
C ILE A 55 5.80 16.91 3.40
N ASN A 56 6.89 16.80 2.64
CA ASN A 56 7.88 17.88 2.56
C ASN A 56 7.33 19.12 1.85
N LEU A 57 6.67 18.97 0.69
CA LEU A 57 6.21 20.13 -0.10
C LEU A 57 4.92 20.74 0.43
N LEU A 58 3.99 19.92 0.92
CA LEU A 58 2.62 20.36 1.19
C LEU A 58 2.34 20.53 2.67
N VAL A 59 3.09 19.84 3.55
CA VAL A 59 2.88 19.90 5.00
C VAL A 59 3.95 20.74 5.70
N PHE A 60 5.24 20.50 5.46
CA PHE A 60 6.32 21.05 6.28
C PHE A 60 7.28 22.07 5.63
N ASP A 61 6.95 22.64 4.47
CA ASP A 61 7.76 23.65 3.78
C ASP A 61 9.26 23.27 3.66
N LEU A 62 9.51 22.08 3.11
CA LEU A 62 10.84 21.55 2.76
C LEU A 62 11.85 21.50 3.94
N PRO A 63 11.53 20.82 5.06
CA PRO A 63 12.47 20.67 6.19
C PRO A 63 13.70 19.81 5.81
N ARG A 64 13.54 18.98 4.78
CA ARG A 64 14.58 18.26 4.06
C ARG A 64 14.17 18.07 2.61
N LEU A 65 15.12 17.68 1.76
CA LEU A 65 14.83 17.26 0.40
C LEU A 65 14.08 15.91 0.38
N SER A 66 13.11 15.80 -0.53
CA SER A 66 12.49 14.54 -0.94
C SER A 66 12.60 14.40 -2.45
N VAL A 67 13.09 13.26 -2.91
CA VAL A 67 13.67 13.11 -4.26
C VAL A 67 13.00 12.03 -5.12
N ASP A 68 11.89 11.48 -4.62
CA ASP A 68 11.07 10.47 -5.27
C ASP A 68 9.64 11.01 -5.46
N LEU A 69 8.95 10.63 -6.53
CA LEU A 69 7.52 10.89 -6.72
C LEU A 69 6.76 9.60 -6.45
N ASP A 70 5.99 9.57 -5.37
CA ASP A 70 5.06 8.49 -5.08
C ASP A 70 3.63 9.00 -5.33
N LEU A 71 2.90 8.33 -6.22
CA LEU A 71 1.54 8.69 -6.62
C LEU A 71 0.59 7.50 -6.40
N ASP A 72 -0.64 7.80 -5.98
CA ASP A 72 -1.76 6.87 -6.03
C ASP A 72 -2.70 7.25 -7.18
N PHE A 73 -3.23 6.26 -7.88
CA PHE A 73 -4.34 6.48 -8.81
C PHE A 73 -5.61 6.80 -8.02
N SER A 74 -6.27 7.90 -8.36
CA SER A 74 -7.32 8.52 -7.54
C SER A 74 -8.71 7.88 -7.66
N LYS A 75 -8.99 7.14 -8.73
CA LYS A 75 -10.36 6.67 -9.03
C LYS A 75 -10.54 5.22 -8.59
N ASN A 76 -11.47 4.95 -7.66
CA ASN A 76 -11.85 3.59 -7.30
C ASN A 76 -12.85 3.00 -8.33
N VAL A 77 -12.35 2.62 -9.50
CA VAL A 77 -13.13 1.99 -10.57
C VAL A 77 -12.90 0.48 -10.64
N SER A 78 -13.65 -0.18 -11.53
CA SER A 78 -13.48 -1.61 -11.84
C SER A 78 -12.02 -1.92 -12.21
N LYS A 79 -11.64 -3.19 -12.12
CA LYS A 79 -10.28 -3.62 -12.47
C LYS A 79 -10.00 -3.34 -13.95
N GLU A 80 -10.97 -3.58 -14.81
CA GLU A 80 -10.90 -3.41 -16.26
C GLU A 80 -10.74 -1.93 -16.62
N ASP A 81 -11.56 -1.05 -16.03
CA ASP A 81 -11.47 0.40 -16.27
C ASP A 81 -10.15 0.98 -15.73
N MET A 82 -9.69 0.51 -14.57
CA MET A 82 -8.39 0.91 -14.03
C MET A 82 -7.25 0.53 -14.97
N LEU A 83 -7.28 -0.67 -15.56
CA LEU A 83 -6.25 -1.11 -16.50
C LEU A 83 -6.27 -0.28 -17.79
N ALA A 84 -7.46 0.09 -18.29
CA ALA A 84 -7.60 0.96 -19.45
C ALA A 84 -7.05 2.38 -19.18
N GLU A 85 -7.38 2.97 -18.03
CA GLU A 85 -6.84 4.28 -17.62
C GLU A 85 -5.31 4.21 -17.42
N ARG A 86 -4.80 3.14 -16.80
CA ARG A 86 -3.36 2.89 -16.64
C ARG A 86 -2.62 2.84 -17.98
N GLU A 87 -3.18 2.16 -18.98
CA GLU A 87 -2.59 2.11 -20.32
C GLU A 87 -2.52 3.51 -20.95
N GLN A 88 -3.59 4.29 -20.84
CA GLN A 88 -3.63 5.67 -21.36
C GLN A 88 -2.61 6.57 -20.65
N ILE A 89 -2.55 6.50 -19.32
CA ILE A 89 -1.57 7.24 -18.50
C ILE A 89 -0.15 6.87 -18.93
N ASN A 90 0.19 5.58 -19.03
CA ASN A 90 1.53 5.15 -19.40
C ASN A 90 1.94 5.61 -20.81
N LYS A 91 1.02 5.56 -21.79
CA LYS A 91 1.27 6.07 -23.14
C LYS A 91 1.53 7.58 -23.17
N ALA A 92 0.75 8.34 -22.39
CA ALA A 92 0.95 9.78 -22.26
C ALA A 92 2.27 10.10 -21.55
N LEU A 93 2.62 9.36 -20.49
CA LEU A 93 3.89 9.49 -19.78
C LEU A 93 5.09 9.21 -20.69
N ASP A 94 5.02 8.19 -21.55
CA ASP A 94 6.08 7.90 -22.53
C ASP A 94 6.35 9.08 -23.46
N SER A 95 5.27 9.65 -23.99
CA SER A 95 5.35 10.84 -24.85
C SER A 95 5.92 12.03 -24.08
N TYR A 96 5.43 12.26 -22.86
CA TYR A 96 5.89 13.33 -21.98
C TYR A 96 7.38 13.22 -21.67
N PHE A 97 7.87 12.04 -21.28
CA PHE A 97 9.27 11.84 -20.92
C PHE A 97 10.20 12.04 -22.11
N GLN A 98 9.83 11.51 -23.29
CA GLN A 98 10.60 11.70 -24.51
C GLN A 98 10.71 13.19 -24.88
N GLN A 99 9.60 13.92 -24.82
CA GLN A 99 9.55 15.35 -25.14
C GLN A 99 10.36 16.21 -24.15
N ASN A 100 10.45 15.79 -22.89
CA ASN A 100 11.19 16.50 -21.84
C ASN A 100 12.62 15.96 -21.62
N GLY A 101 13.13 15.12 -22.54
CA GLY A 101 14.53 14.67 -22.54
C GLY A 101 14.89 13.64 -21.46
N TYR A 102 13.90 12.96 -20.89
CA TYR A 102 14.13 11.87 -19.94
C TYR A 102 14.27 10.52 -20.66
N ARG A 103 15.27 9.73 -20.28
CA ARG A 103 15.35 8.33 -20.68
C ARG A 103 14.69 7.47 -19.62
N LYS A 104 13.56 6.84 -19.96
CA LYS A 104 12.79 5.98 -19.06
C LYS A 104 13.40 4.57 -18.98
N THR A 105 13.47 4.02 -17.77
CA THR A 105 13.56 2.58 -17.53
C THR A 105 12.47 2.18 -16.55
N GLU A 106 11.78 1.07 -16.78
CA GLU A 106 10.62 0.68 -15.98
C GLU A 106 10.76 -0.71 -15.36
N ARG A 107 10.13 -0.89 -14.20
CA ARG A 107 9.77 -2.18 -13.64
C ARG A 107 8.33 -2.10 -13.21
N SER A 108 7.46 -2.83 -13.90
CA SER A 108 6.03 -2.80 -13.64
C SER A 108 5.53 -4.16 -13.21
N ASN A 109 4.58 -4.16 -12.29
CA ASN A 109 3.79 -5.34 -11.94
C ASN A 109 2.30 -5.00 -12.02
N PHE A 110 1.42 -5.94 -11.64
CA PHE A 110 -0.03 -5.72 -11.74
C PHE A 110 -0.54 -4.52 -10.91
N THR A 111 0.18 -4.09 -9.87
CA THR A 111 -0.29 -3.06 -8.90
C THR A 111 0.46 -1.74 -8.97
N LEU A 112 1.70 -1.74 -9.49
CA LEU A 112 2.63 -0.62 -9.41
C LEU A 112 3.37 -0.46 -10.73
N ASP A 113 3.44 0.76 -11.22
CA ASP A 113 4.43 1.21 -12.20
C ASP A 113 5.57 1.90 -11.46
N SER A 114 6.77 1.33 -11.50
CA SER A 114 7.98 1.95 -10.93
C SER A 114 8.90 2.38 -12.07
N LEU A 115 8.97 3.69 -12.28
CA LEU A 115 9.69 4.32 -13.38
C LEU A 115 10.96 5.00 -12.84
N SER A 116 12.07 4.86 -13.56
CA SER A 116 13.30 5.62 -13.33
C SER A 116 13.56 6.50 -14.55
N LEU A 117 13.50 7.82 -14.33
CA LEU A 117 13.64 8.86 -15.34
C LEU A 117 15.07 9.39 -15.30
N HIS A 118 15.92 8.91 -16.19
CA HIS A 118 17.33 9.29 -16.24
C HIS A 118 17.50 10.61 -17.01
N TYR A 119 18.34 11.50 -16.50
CA TYR A 119 18.68 12.78 -17.10
C TYR A 119 20.16 13.14 -16.82
N ASN A 120 20.68 14.13 -17.56
CA ASN A 120 21.98 14.72 -17.25
C ASN A 120 21.77 16.01 -16.45
N THR A 121 22.55 16.16 -15.38
CA THR A 121 22.57 17.37 -14.57
C THR A 121 23.17 18.54 -15.34
N VAL A 122 22.99 19.77 -14.83
CA VAL A 122 23.64 20.97 -15.38
C VAL A 122 25.17 20.88 -15.34
N THR A 123 25.73 20.02 -14.48
CA THR A 123 27.17 19.75 -14.39
C THR A 123 27.62 18.61 -15.31
N GLY A 124 26.73 18.02 -16.11
CA GLY A 124 27.01 16.94 -17.05
C GLY A 124 27.09 15.53 -16.43
N SER A 125 26.80 15.37 -15.14
CA SER A 125 26.72 14.05 -14.50
C SER A 125 25.35 13.40 -14.73
N GLY A 126 25.28 12.07 -14.73
CA GLY A 126 24.01 11.36 -14.85
C GLY A 126 23.29 11.24 -13.50
N ASP A 127 21.97 11.47 -13.51
CA ASP A 127 21.12 11.26 -12.34
C ASP A 127 19.72 10.74 -12.77
N LYS A 128 18.86 10.42 -11.81
CA LYS A 128 17.49 9.97 -12.05
C LYS A 128 16.48 10.45 -11.02
N ILE A 129 15.25 10.61 -11.47
CA ILE A 129 14.05 10.75 -10.63
C ILE A 129 13.31 9.42 -10.65
N LYS A 130 12.88 8.95 -9.48
CA LYS A 130 11.99 7.80 -9.36
C LYS A 130 10.55 8.28 -9.34
N LEU A 131 9.69 7.65 -10.15
CA LEU A 131 8.26 7.90 -10.20
C LEU A 131 7.52 6.57 -10.04
N ASP A 132 6.81 6.41 -8.93
CA ASP A 132 6.02 5.25 -8.60
C ASP A 132 4.53 5.61 -8.67
N ILE A 133 3.75 4.88 -9.46
CA ILE A 133 2.29 5.04 -9.55
C ILE A 133 1.62 3.75 -9.09
N ASN A 134 0.92 3.81 -7.96
CA ASN A 134 0.19 2.68 -7.40
C ASN A 134 -1.27 2.72 -7.82
N TYR A 135 -1.71 1.65 -8.47
CA TYR A 135 -3.06 1.49 -8.99
C TYR A 135 -3.95 0.61 -8.10
N HIS A 136 -3.41 0.07 -7.01
CA HIS A 136 -4.15 -0.78 -6.07
C HIS A 136 -4.66 0.02 -4.86
N ASN A 137 -3.85 0.96 -4.36
CA ASN A 137 -4.21 1.85 -3.26
C ASN A 137 -5.02 3.06 -3.77
N ARG A 138 -6.20 2.79 -4.35
CA ARG A 138 -7.02 3.78 -5.06
C ARG A 138 -8.34 4.11 -4.37
N SER A 139 -8.43 3.80 -3.08
CA SER A 139 -9.57 4.05 -2.20
C SER A 139 -8.96 4.59 -0.90
N HIS A 140 -9.29 5.83 -0.56
CA HIS A 140 -8.69 6.55 0.57
C HIS A 140 -9.73 6.75 1.67
N ILE A 141 -9.28 6.86 2.91
CA ILE A 141 -10.16 7.13 4.06
C ILE A 141 -10.84 8.49 3.85
N PHE A 142 -10.06 9.51 3.52
CA PHE A 142 -10.53 10.87 3.31
C PHE A 142 -10.51 11.25 1.83
N LYS A 143 -11.29 12.29 1.49
CA LYS A 143 -11.20 12.91 0.18
C LYS A 143 -9.78 13.46 -0.06
N PRO A 144 -9.29 13.41 -1.30
CA PRO A 144 -8.04 14.06 -1.67
C PRO A 144 -8.08 15.56 -1.39
N GLU A 145 -6.92 16.12 -1.06
CA GLU A 145 -6.75 17.56 -0.87
C GLU A 145 -6.11 18.21 -2.10
N VAL A 146 -6.36 19.50 -2.25
CA VAL A 146 -5.82 20.33 -3.31
C VAL A 146 -5.16 21.55 -2.69
N LYS A 147 -3.87 21.74 -2.98
CA LYS A 147 -3.11 22.87 -2.44
C LYS A 147 -2.30 23.55 -3.54
N SER A 148 -2.34 24.87 -3.56
CA SER A 148 -1.43 25.69 -4.35
C SER A 148 -0.16 25.91 -3.54
N ILE A 149 1.00 25.61 -4.13
CA ILE A 149 2.31 25.82 -3.52
C ILE A 149 3.20 26.67 -4.42
N GLU A 150 4.13 27.40 -3.81
CA GLU A 150 5.19 28.07 -4.56
C GLU A 150 6.17 27.04 -5.12
N PHE A 151 6.73 27.33 -6.29
CA PHE A 151 7.75 26.50 -6.88
C PHE A 151 9.02 26.51 -6.01
N PRO A 152 9.57 25.35 -5.61
CA PRO A 152 10.70 25.30 -4.68
C PRO A 152 11.90 26.14 -5.11
N PHE A 153 12.50 26.83 -4.14
CA PHE A 153 13.75 27.60 -4.23
C PHE A 153 13.73 28.86 -5.09
N ILE A 154 12.76 29.05 -5.98
CA ILE A 154 12.67 30.21 -6.88
C ILE A 154 11.86 31.32 -6.20
N ARG A 155 12.55 32.35 -5.69
CA ARG A 155 11.89 33.47 -5.00
C ARG A 155 11.49 34.63 -5.91
N GLU A 156 12.16 34.79 -7.05
CA GLU A 156 12.06 35.99 -7.89
C GLU A 156 10.77 36.01 -8.75
N ASN A 157 10.28 34.85 -9.19
CA ASN A 157 9.13 34.77 -10.10
C ASN A 157 7.82 34.35 -9.45
N LYS A 158 7.83 33.94 -8.17
CA LYS A 158 6.67 33.45 -7.39
C LYS A 158 5.71 32.55 -8.18
N THR A 159 6.26 31.71 -9.06
CA THR A 159 5.44 30.77 -9.83
C THR A 159 4.84 29.77 -8.86
N SER A 160 3.52 29.69 -8.80
CA SER A 160 2.81 28.69 -7.99
C SER A 160 2.16 27.63 -8.86
N PHE A 161 1.99 26.43 -8.33
CA PHE A 161 1.24 25.37 -8.99
C PHE A 161 0.38 24.59 -8.01
N VAL A 162 -0.69 24.01 -8.56
CA VAL A 162 -1.68 23.24 -7.81
C VAL A 162 -1.26 21.77 -7.79
N VAL A 163 -1.38 21.15 -6.61
CA VAL A 163 -1.11 19.73 -6.40
C VAL A 163 -2.31 19.05 -5.78
N ASN A 164 -2.78 17.97 -6.40
CA ASN A 164 -3.70 17.00 -5.81
C ASN A 164 -2.91 15.99 -4.99
N TYR A 165 -3.28 15.76 -3.74
CA TYR A 165 -2.54 14.91 -2.82
C TYR A 165 -3.43 14.17 -1.82
N VAL A 166 -2.89 13.11 -1.23
CA VAL A 166 -3.55 12.34 -0.18
C VAL A 166 -3.62 13.17 1.10
N ASN A 167 -4.75 13.12 1.81
CA ASN A 167 -4.99 13.88 3.05
C ASN A 167 -3.83 13.72 4.07
N PRO A 168 -3.43 14.78 4.80
CA PRO A 168 -2.32 14.73 5.74
C PRO A 168 -2.41 13.63 6.80
N ILE A 169 -3.60 13.30 7.33
CA ILE A 169 -3.77 12.22 8.31
C ILE A 169 -3.34 10.89 7.68
N GLU A 170 -3.74 10.63 6.43
CA GLU A 170 -3.35 9.41 5.71
C GLU A 170 -1.88 9.40 5.30
N LEU A 171 -1.30 10.55 4.96
CA LEU A 171 0.14 10.66 4.71
C LEU A 171 0.95 10.20 5.93
N PHE A 172 0.59 10.69 7.12
CA PHE A 172 1.27 10.29 8.35
C PHE A 172 0.89 8.89 8.81
N ALA A 173 -0.33 8.42 8.54
CA ALA A 173 -0.69 7.02 8.79
C ALA A 173 0.18 6.07 7.97
N GLY A 174 0.34 6.34 6.67
CA GLY A 174 1.26 5.62 5.80
C GLY A 174 2.72 5.74 6.24
N LYS A 175 3.12 6.91 6.76
CA LYS A 175 4.47 7.14 7.31
C LYS A 175 4.75 6.27 8.53
N ILE A 176 3.81 6.20 9.47
CA ILE A 176 3.93 5.41 10.70
C ILE A 176 3.85 3.91 10.37
N LYS A 177 2.99 3.49 9.43
CA LYS A 177 3.02 2.12 8.90
C LYS A 177 4.40 1.76 8.34
N ALA A 178 4.98 2.62 7.50
CA ALA A 178 6.31 2.38 6.96
C ALA A 178 7.39 2.35 8.06
N PHE A 179 7.25 3.16 9.11
CA PHE A 179 8.11 3.09 10.27
C PHE A 179 8.07 1.70 10.93
N TYR A 180 6.88 1.14 11.18
CA TYR A 180 6.75 -0.22 11.72
C TYR A 180 7.26 -1.32 10.78
N GLU A 181 7.17 -1.13 9.46
CA GLU A 181 7.59 -2.14 8.49
C GLU A 181 9.10 -2.19 8.27
N ARG A 182 9.78 -1.02 8.31
CA ARG A 182 11.19 -0.92 7.88
C ARG A 182 12.07 0.03 8.68
N CYS A 183 11.49 0.90 9.49
CA CYS A 183 12.16 1.91 10.34
C CYS A 183 13.40 2.55 9.67
N LYS A 184 13.22 3.35 8.60
CA LYS A 184 14.36 4.02 7.94
C LYS A 184 14.68 5.39 8.56
N PRO A 185 15.91 5.91 8.44
CA PRO A 185 16.28 7.23 8.94
C PRO A 185 15.34 8.37 8.52
N ARG A 186 14.89 8.35 7.26
CA ARG A 186 13.92 9.32 6.73
C ARG A 186 12.52 9.16 7.34
N ASP A 187 12.18 7.96 7.79
CA ASP A 187 10.92 7.72 8.50
C ASP A 187 10.96 8.34 9.89
N ILE A 188 12.03 8.10 10.65
CA ILE A 188 12.27 8.73 11.95
C ILE A 188 12.25 10.26 11.83
N TYR A 189 12.94 10.83 10.84
CA TYR A 189 13.01 12.28 10.68
C TYR A 189 11.66 12.94 10.36
N ASP A 190 10.85 12.34 9.48
CA ASP A 190 9.52 12.88 9.17
C ASP A 190 8.57 12.77 10.38
N LEU A 191 8.69 11.69 11.17
CA LEU A 191 7.94 11.55 12.43
C LEU A 191 8.42 12.51 13.50
N PHE A 192 9.71 12.82 13.55
CA PHE A 192 10.26 13.86 14.43
C PHE A 192 9.70 15.24 14.06
N SER A 193 9.58 15.52 12.77
CA SER A 193 8.97 16.76 12.26
C SER A 193 7.51 16.86 12.72
N LEU A 194 6.73 15.78 12.58
CA LEU A 194 5.36 15.71 13.09
C LEU A 194 5.29 15.88 14.61
N ALA A 195 6.12 15.15 15.37
CA ALA A 195 6.15 15.19 16.82
C ALA A 195 6.62 16.55 17.38
N SER A 196 7.28 17.37 16.55
CA SER A 196 7.77 18.70 16.91
C SER A 196 6.91 19.83 16.35
N SER A 197 5.82 19.50 15.66
CA SER A 197 4.92 20.46 15.02
C SER A 197 3.62 20.63 15.79
N ASP A 198 2.89 21.70 15.47
CA ASP A 198 1.58 21.99 16.05
C ASP A 198 0.41 21.36 15.28
N ILE A 199 0.69 20.54 14.26
CA ILE A 199 -0.34 19.87 13.45
C ILE A 199 -0.76 18.52 14.05
N LEU A 200 -2.02 18.14 13.81
CA LEU A 200 -2.61 16.89 14.30
C LEU A 200 -2.48 16.73 15.82
N THR A 201 -2.62 17.83 16.56
CA THR A 201 -2.37 17.89 18.02
C THR A 201 -3.64 17.69 18.84
N SER A 202 -4.82 17.97 18.28
CA SER A 202 -6.09 17.73 18.99
C SER A 202 -6.31 16.25 19.25
N LYS A 203 -7.09 15.93 20.29
CA LYS A 203 -7.41 14.54 20.62
C LYS A 203 -8.11 13.85 19.44
N GLU A 204 -9.04 14.54 18.80
CA GLU A 204 -9.82 14.04 17.68
C GLU A 204 -8.93 13.71 16.46
N GLU A 205 -7.96 14.58 16.13
CA GLU A 205 -7.00 14.32 15.06
C GLU A 205 -6.06 13.16 15.39
N ARG A 206 -5.59 13.07 16.64
CA ARG A 206 -4.75 11.95 17.12
C ARG A 206 -5.51 10.63 17.07
N ASP A 207 -6.79 10.63 17.44
CA ASP A 207 -7.65 9.45 17.37
C ASP A 207 -7.90 9.02 15.91
N LEU A 208 -8.19 9.97 15.00
CA LEU A 208 -8.32 9.68 13.57
C LEU A 208 -7.01 9.17 12.95
N LEU A 209 -5.87 9.75 13.34
CA LEU A 209 -4.55 9.29 12.90
C LEU A 209 -4.29 7.85 13.35
N ARG A 210 -4.51 7.54 14.64
CA ARG A 210 -4.37 6.18 15.19
C ARG A 210 -5.27 5.18 14.45
N LYS A 211 -6.56 5.48 14.29
CA LYS A 211 -7.50 4.66 13.52
C LYS A 211 -7.07 4.46 12.07
N SER A 212 -6.56 5.51 11.43
CA SER A 212 -6.02 5.44 10.08
C SER A 212 -4.79 4.53 10.00
N ILE A 213 -3.88 4.59 10.99
CA ILE A 213 -2.73 3.67 11.08
C ILE A 213 -3.21 2.23 11.23
N VAL A 214 -4.20 1.98 12.08
CA VAL A 214 -4.79 0.65 12.27
C VAL A 214 -5.39 0.14 10.96
N PHE A 215 -6.17 0.95 10.25
CA PHE A 215 -6.70 0.60 8.93
C PHE A 215 -5.58 0.30 7.93
N TYR A 216 -4.63 1.22 7.75
CA TYR A 216 -3.54 1.07 6.80
C TYR A 216 -2.63 -0.12 7.12
N SER A 217 -2.44 -0.46 8.41
CA SER A 217 -1.64 -1.63 8.81
C SER A 217 -2.21 -2.96 8.30
N SER A 218 -3.54 -3.02 8.13
CA SER A 218 -4.24 -4.19 7.59
C SER A 218 -4.12 -4.33 6.06
N LEU A 219 -3.66 -3.28 5.35
CA LEU A 219 -3.51 -3.29 3.90
C LEU A 219 -2.28 -4.10 3.46
N GLY A 220 -2.53 -5.18 2.71
CA GLY A 220 -1.48 -5.94 2.02
C GLY A 220 -0.62 -6.81 2.94
N ASN A 221 -1.05 -7.02 4.18
CA ASN A 221 -0.27 -7.70 5.21
C ASN A 221 -1.05 -8.84 5.91
N PRO A 222 -1.33 -9.95 5.20
CA PRO A 222 -2.19 -11.02 5.71
C PRO A 222 -1.56 -11.81 6.88
N GLU A 223 -0.25 -11.75 7.08
CA GLU A 223 0.47 -12.60 8.05
C GLU A 223 0.99 -11.85 9.28
N ASN A 224 1.15 -10.52 9.22
CA ASN A 224 1.76 -9.76 10.31
C ASN A 224 0.71 -9.01 11.16
N LYS A 225 -0.13 -9.78 11.86
CA LYS A 225 -1.22 -9.25 12.71
C LYS A 225 -0.76 -8.45 13.93
N ASP A 226 0.49 -8.65 14.35
CA ASP A 226 1.04 -8.08 15.59
C ASP A 226 2.02 -6.93 15.31
N MET A 227 2.14 -6.47 14.06
CA MET A 227 3.09 -5.42 13.64
C MET A 227 3.03 -4.17 14.53
N LEU A 228 1.82 -3.69 14.84
CA LEU A 228 1.62 -2.49 15.65
C LEU A 228 1.92 -2.68 17.14
N LYS A 229 2.15 -3.91 17.60
CA LYS A 229 2.55 -4.23 18.99
C LYS A 229 4.06 -4.15 19.20
N ALA A 230 4.85 -4.02 18.13
CA ALA A 230 6.29 -3.88 18.24
C ALA A 230 6.64 -2.60 19.00
N ASP A 231 7.67 -2.66 19.85
CA ASP A 231 8.16 -1.48 20.56
C ASP A 231 8.86 -0.51 19.58
N PRO A 232 8.36 0.73 19.39
CA PRO A 232 9.00 1.72 18.55
C PRO A 232 10.45 1.99 18.96
N LYS A 233 10.75 1.97 20.26
CA LYS A 233 12.08 2.26 20.78
C LYS A 233 13.12 1.25 20.30
N GLN A 234 12.81 -0.05 20.42
CA GLN A 234 13.67 -1.11 19.93
C GLN A 234 13.93 -1.01 18.42
N SER A 235 12.90 -0.65 17.65
CA SER A 235 13.02 -0.47 16.19
C SER A 235 13.94 0.70 15.82
N ILE A 236 13.90 1.79 16.59
CA ILE A 236 14.73 2.98 16.38
C ILE A 236 16.18 2.73 16.79
N GLU A 237 16.42 2.02 17.90
CA GLU A 237 17.77 1.68 18.40
C GLU A 237 18.57 0.84 17.40
N ASN A 238 17.89 0.06 16.55
CA ASN A 238 18.53 -0.72 15.48
C ASN A 238 19.03 0.12 14.30
N VAL A 239 18.62 1.39 14.19
CA VAL A 239 19.03 2.28 13.09
C VAL A 239 20.41 2.83 13.37
N THR A 240 21.36 2.56 12.46
CA THR A 240 22.74 2.97 12.66
C THR A 240 23.01 4.40 12.20
N PHE A 241 24.00 5.07 12.80
CA PHE A 241 24.44 6.38 12.32
C PHE A 241 25.00 6.33 10.88
N THR A 242 25.52 5.18 10.44
CA THR A 242 25.94 4.98 9.05
C THR A 242 24.76 5.09 8.09
N GLU A 243 23.61 4.48 8.42
CA GLU A 243 22.39 4.63 7.61
C GLU A 243 21.90 6.06 7.60
N ILE A 244 21.93 6.77 8.73
CA ILE A 244 21.59 8.20 8.80
C ILE A 244 22.48 9.01 7.86
N ARG A 245 23.80 8.78 7.92
CA ARG A 245 24.79 9.46 7.06
C ARG A 245 24.54 9.21 5.57
N GLN A 246 24.09 8.02 5.20
CA GLN A 246 23.88 7.65 3.80
C GLN A 246 22.50 8.05 3.26
N GLN A 247 21.45 7.94 4.08
CA GLN A 247 20.06 8.02 3.61
C GLN A 247 19.36 9.33 3.99
N LEU A 248 19.81 10.03 5.04
CA LEU A 248 19.17 11.24 5.54
C LEU A 248 20.06 12.47 5.38
N LEU A 249 21.30 12.47 5.89
CA LEU A 249 22.15 13.67 5.89
C LEU A 249 22.34 14.33 4.51
N PRO A 250 22.46 13.60 3.38
CA PRO A 250 22.56 14.22 2.07
C PRO A 250 21.32 15.01 1.64
N MET A 251 20.17 14.74 2.29
CA MET A 251 18.89 15.40 2.04
C MET A 251 18.65 16.58 2.99
N MET A 252 19.45 16.72 4.04
CA MET A 252 19.33 17.78 5.04
C MET A 252 19.98 19.07 4.56
N HIS A 253 19.65 20.19 5.22
CA HIS A 253 20.38 21.42 4.95
C HIS A 253 21.87 21.26 5.29
N THR A 254 22.75 21.77 4.44
CA THR A 254 24.21 21.69 4.60
C THR A 254 24.73 22.45 5.81
N ASN A 255 23.93 23.35 6.38
CA ASN A 255 24.24 24.11 7.59
C ASN A 255 23.57 23.56 8.87
N SER A 256 22.92 22.38 8.82
CA SER A 256 22.17 21.81 9.96
C SER A 256 23.04 21.41 11.18
N GLY A 257 24.36 21.54 11.08
CA GLY A 257 25.29 21.17 12.14
C GLY A 257 25.27 19.67 12.46
N LYS A 258 25.51 19.32 13.73
CA LYS A 258 25.54 17.93 14.19
C LYS A 258 24.11 17.40 14.33
N TYR A 259 23.82 16.26 13.71
CA TYR A 259 22.54 15.57 13.85
C TYR A 259 22.33 15.04 15.27
N PRO A 260 21.33 15.53 16.03
CA PRO A 260 21.10 15.12 17.42
C PRO A 260 20.33 13.80 17.48
N MET A 261 21.00 12.71 17.10
CA MET A 261 20.37 11.39 16.92
C MET A 261 19.58 10.91 18.14
N GLN A 262 20.16 11.02 19.34
CA GLN A 262 19.52 10.51 20.56
C GLN A 262 18.25 11.27 20.91
N GLU A 263 18.29 12.61 20.89
CA GLU A 263 17.12 13.46 21.14
C GLU A 263 15.98 13.19 20.15
N ILE A 264 16.31 13.09 18.86
CA ILE A 264 15.34 12.77 17.81
C ILE A 264 14.73 11.38 18.05
N ASN A 265 15.57 10.39 18.33
CA ASN A 265 15.14 9.01 18.56
C ASN A 265 14.21 8.92 19.77
N ASP A 266 14.58 9.52 20.91
CA ASP A 266 13.79 9.52 22.14
C ASP A 266 12.43 10.18 21.90
N LYS A 267 12.42 11.37 21.27
CA LYS A 267 11.17 12.08 20.98
C LYS A 267 10.23 11.30 20.07
N VAL A 268 10.77 10.65 19.03
CA VAL A 268 9.95 9.83 18.11
C VAL A 268 9.44 8.58 18.81
N ALA A 269 10.27 7.92 19.62
CA ALA A 269 9.86 6.75 20.39
C ALA A 269 8.70 7.09 21.34
N ASP A 270 8.82 8.19 22.09
CA ASP A 270 7.77 8.66 23.00
C ASP A 270 6.48 9.04 22.25
N PHE A 271 6.63 9.76 21.14
CA PHE A 271 5.50 10.16 20.31
C PHE A 271 4.73 8.95 19.75
N VAL A 272 5.42 8.01 19.09
CA VAL A 272 4.77 6.83 18.51
C VAL A 272 4.19 5.92 19.61
N SER A 273 4.92 5.72 20.72
CA SER A 273 4.45 4.87 21.83
C SER A 273 3.24 5.46 22.55
N SER A 274 3.13 6.80 22.62
CA SER A 274 1.95 7.46 23.18
C SER A 274 0.76 7.39 22.23
N LEU A 275 0.98 7.60 20.93
CA LEU A 275 -0.05 7.56 19.89
C LEU A 275 -0.59 6.15 19.65
N MET A 276 0.25 5.12 19.68
CA MET A 276 -0.11 3.75 19.28
C MET A 276 -0.62 2.88 20.42
N LYS A 277 -1.26 3.50 21.42
CA LYS A 277 -2.03 2.80 22.45
C LYS A 277 -3.40 2.48 21.88
N LEU A 278 -3.56 1.26 21.38
CA LEU A 278 -4.81 0.84 20.73
C LEU A 278 -5.98 0.83 21.72
N GLU A 279 -7.14 1.24 21.23
CA GLU A 279 -8.39 1.12 21.97
C GLU A 279 -9.05 -0.25 21.75
N PRO A 280 -9.94 -0.71 22.65
CA PRO A 280 -10.60 -2.00 22.52
C PRO A 280 -11.32 -2.20 21.17
N SER A 281 -11.91 -1.14 20.59
CA SER A 281 -12.57 -1.22 19.28
C SER A 281 -11.57 -1.46 18.13
N GLU A 282 -10.35 -0.95 18.24
CA GLU A 282 -9.29 -1.12 17.23
C GLU A 282 -8.64 -2.50 17.33
N GLU A 283 -8.41 -2.99 18.54
CA GLU A 283 -7.98 -4.38 18.76
C GLU A 283 -9.03 -5.37 18.24
N LEU A 284 -10.31 -5.06 18.46
CA LEU A 284 -11.42 -5.84 17.93
C LEU A 284 -11.50 -5.76 16.40
N TYR A 285 -11.24 -4.60 15.81
CA TYR A 285 -11.12 -4.45 14.35
C TYR A 285 -10.03 -5.39 13.81
N LEU A 286 -8.80 -5.32 14.33
CA LEU A 286 -7.69 -6.16 13.87
C LEU A 286 -8.01 -7.65 14.06
N SER A 287 -8.57 -8.03 15.22
CA SER A 287 -8.95 -9.41 15.51
C SER A 287 -10.00 -9.94 14.53
N ASN A 288 -11.01 -9.14 14.18
CA ASN A 288 -12.00 -9.51 13.16
C ASN A 288 -11.36 -9.56 11.77
N PHE A 289 -10.54 -8.57 11.41
CA PHE A 289 -9.88 -8.49 10.12
C PHE A 289 -9.07 -9.75 9.83
N TYR A 290 -8.23 -10.18 10.77
CA TYR A 290 -7.42 -11.40 10.65
C TYR A 290 -8.20 -12.69 10.84
N ALA A 291 -9.46 -12.62 11.26
CA ALA A 291 -10.41 -13.74 11.23
C ALA A 291 -11.22 -13.83 9.92
N GLY A 292 -10.89 -13.01 8.91
CA GLY A 292 -11.60 -12.96 7.62
C GLY A 292 -12.88 -12.12 7.66
N LYS A 293 -13.01 -11.21 8.63
CA LYS A 293 -14.19 -10.35 8.81
C LYS A 293 -13.80 -8.89 8.76
N TYR A 294 -13.99 -8.24 7.61
CA TYR A 294 -13.78 -6.81 7.47
C TYR A 294 -14.93 -6.01 8.10
N LYS A 295 -14.63 -5.25 9.17
CA LYS A 295 -15.59 -4.47 9.97
C LYS A 295 -15.09 -3.03 10.21
N PRO A 296 -15.01 -2.20 9.15
CA PRO A 296 -14.45 -0.86 9.24
C PRO A 296 -15.25 0.09 10.17
N ASP A 297 -16.51 -0.24 10.46
CA ASP A 297 -17.38 0.45 11.41
C ASP A 297 -16.86 0.45 12.85
N LEU A 298 -15.96 -0.49 13.18
CA LEU A 298 -15.25 -0.50 14.47
C LEU A 298 -14.19 0.60 14.58
N LEU A 299 -13.69 1.12 13.46
CA LEU A 299 -12.75 2.23 13.42
C LEU A 299 -13.48 3.55 13.19
N PHE A 300 -14.37 3.60 12.20
CA PHE A 300 -14.98 4.82 11.70
C PHE A 300 -16.50 4.77 11.80
N SER A 301 -17.10 5.84 12.34
CA SER A 301 -18.56 6.02 12.37
C SER A 301 -19.09 6.89 11.22
N ASP A 302 -18.19 7.60 10.53
CA ASP A 302 -18.53 8.49 9.43
C ASP A 302 -18.93 7.68 8.19
N LYS A 303 -20.12 7.96 7.65
CA LYS A 303 -20.68 7.23 6.50
C LYS A 303 -19.89 7.46 5.21
N GLU A 304 -19.32 8.65 5.02
CA GLU A 304 -18.52 8.95 3.85
C GLU A 304 -17.22 8.14 3.89
N ILE A 305 -16.54 8.11 5.03
CA ILE A 305 -15.34 7.27 5.21
C ILE A 305 -15.67 5.80 4.92
N LEU A 306 -16.74 5.27 5.53
CA LEU A 306 -17.15 3.88 5.34
C LEU A 306 -17.44 3.56 3.87
N ASN A 307 -18.16 4.43 3.17
CA ASN A 307 -18.43 4.28 1.74
C ASN A 307 -17.15 4.33 0.91
N ASN A 308 -16.18 5.18 1.27
CA ASN A 308 -14.92 5.29 0.52
C ASN A 308 -14.11 4.00 0.60
N ILE A 309 -14.07 3.34 1.75
CA ILE A 309 -13.20 2.19 2.04
C ILE A 309 -13.88 0.81 1.98
N GLN A 310 -15.20 0.74 1.73
CA GLN A 310 -15.92 -0.53 1.67
C GLN A 310 -15.39 -1.45 0.54
N ASP A 311 -15.09 -0.87 -0.62
CA ASP A 311 -14.66 -1.57 -1.84
C ASP A 311 -13.15 -1.38 -2.08
N HIS A 312 -12.37 -1.26 -1.01
CA HIS A 312 -10.94 -1.01 -1.11
C HIS A 312 -10.22 -2.23 -1.75
N PRO A 313 -9.57 -2.10 -2.93
CA PRO A 313 -9.04 -3.25 -3.67
C PRO A 313 -8.01 -4.09 -2.90
N ILE A 314 -7.12 -3.41 -2.16
CA ILE A 314 -6.15 -4.11 -1.30
C ILE A 314 -6.84 -4.88 -0.17
N ILE A 315 -7.84 -4.31 0.51
CA ILE A 315 -8.59 -5.00 1.57
C ILE A 315 -9.24 -6.26 1.03
N ILE A 316 -9.97 -6.16 -0.10
CA ILE A 316 -10.65 -7.29 -0.73
C ILE A 316 -9.64 -8.42 -1.01
N ARG A 317 -8.50 -8.07 -1.62
CA ARG A 317 -7.43 -9.02 -1.89
C ARG A 317 -6.85 -9.64 -0.62
N THR A 318 -6.57 -8.84 0.41
CA THR A 318 -5.98 -9.30 1.66
C THR A 318 -6.96 -10.20 2.44
N GLN A 319 -8.26 -9.85 2.46
CA GLN A 319 -9.32 -10.68 3.05
C GLN A 319 -9.47 -12.01 2.33
N GLN A 320 -9.38 -12.02 0.99
CA GLN A 320 -9.34 -13.28 0.23
C GLN A 320 -8.14 -14.13 0.66
N GLN A 321 -6.93 -13.56 0.76
CA GLN A 321 -5.72 -14.29 1.17
C GLN A 321 -5.81 -14.86 2.59
N ILE A 322 -6.37 -14.10 3.54
CA ILE A 322 -6.60 -14.55 4.92
C ILE A 322 -7.59 -15.72 4.92
N THR A 323 -8.71 -15.58 4.21
CA THR A 323 -9.75 -16.61 4.19
C THR A 323 -9.29 -17.87 3.46
N ASP A 324 -8.51 -17.71 2.38
CA ASP A 324 -7.79 -18.75 1.65
C ASP A 324 -6.86 -19.56 2.59
N SER A 325 -6.13 -18.88 3.47
CA SER A 325 -5.29 -19.51 4.49
C SER A 325 -6.10 -20.27 5.54
N ILE A 326 -7.16 -19.65 6.09
CA ILE A 326 -8.08 -20.26 7.06
C ILE A 326 -8.70 -21.54 6.47
N PHE A 327 -9.14 -21.48 5.21
CA PHE A 327 -9.68 -22.61 4.48
C PHE A 327 -8.64 -23.73 4.34
N SER A 328 -7.43 -23.40 3.90
CA SER A 328 -6.33 -24.36 3.76
C SER A 328 -5.99 -25.06 5.09
N ASP A 329 -5.98 -24.33 6.19
CA ASP A 329 -5.73 -24.90 7.52
C ASP A 329 -6.90 -25.73 8.05
N SER A 330 -8.14 -25.37 7.72
CA SER A 330 -9.33 -26.17 8.03
C SER A 330 -9.30 -27.51 7.29
N ILE A 331 -8.83 -27.51 6.04
CA ILE A 331 -8.61 -28.73 5.25
C ILE A 331 -7.57 -29.64 5.90
N LYS A 332 -6.40 -29.10 6.29
CA LYS A 332 -5.35 -29.87 6.97
C LYS A 332 -5.84 -30.49 8.29
N LYS A 333 -6.77 -29.82 8.98
CA LYS A 333 -7.37 -30.28 10.24
C LYS A 333 -8.59 -31.18 10.05
N ASN A 334 -9.03 -31.43 8.81
CA ASN A 334 -10.29 -32.13 8.50
C ASN A 334 -11.53 -31.50 9.15
N ASP A 335 -11.53 -30.17 9.33
CA ASP A 335 -12.64 -29.43 9.93
C ASP A 335 -13.68 -29.04 8.86
N PHE A 336 -14.48 -30.03 8.45
CA PHE A 336 -15.53 -29.82 7.43
C PHE A 336 -16.67 -28.91 7.90
N THR A 337 -16.88 -28.79 9.22
CA THR A 337 -17.85 -27.85 9.79
C THR A 337 -17.41 -26.41 9.55
N ARG A 338 -16.14 -26.08 9.81
CA ARG A 338 -15.62 -24.75 9.49
C ARG A 338 -15.62 -24.48 8.00
N ILE A 339 -15.29 -25.47 7.17
CA ILE A 339 -15.30 -25.33 5.71
C ILE A 339 -16.72 -25.01 5.19
N ALA A 340 -17.74 -25.72 5.68
CA ALA A 340 -19.13 -25.42 5.36
C ALA A 340 -19.54 -24.02 5.83
N GLY A 341 -19.14 -23.64 7.05
CA GLY A 341 -19.39 -22.29 7.58
C GLY A 341 -18.76 -21.18 6.74
N LEU A 342 -17.55 -21.38 6.19
CA LEU A 342 -16.94 -20.41 5.28
C LEU A 342 -17.80 -20.19 4.03
N LYS A 343 -18.36 -21.25 3.45
CA LYS A 343 -19.27 -21.13 2.30
C LYS A 343 -20.52 -20.33 2.68
N ASP A 344 -21.10 -20.59 3.84
CA ASP A 344 -22.28 -19.87 4.32
C ASP A 344 -21.97 -18.38 4.59
N GLU A 345 -20.72 -18.07 4.97
CA GLU A 345 -20.17 -16.70 5.06
C GLU A 345 -19.89 -16.07 3.67
N GLY A 346 -20.16 -16.77 2.56
CA GLY A 346 -20.00 -16.27 1.19
C GLY A 346 -18.61 -16.45 0.58
N TYR A 347 -17.71 -17.18 1.25
CA TYR A 347 -16.37 -17.45 0.73
C TYR A 347 -16.42 -18.33 -0.52
N ILE A 348 -15.61 -17.96 -1.51
CA ILE A 348 -15.35 -18.76 -2.71
C ILE A 348 -13.84 -19.02 -2.77
N PRO A 349 -13.40 -20.30 -2.79
CA PRO A 349 -11.99 -20.62 -2.92
C PRO A 349 -11.38 -20.04 -4.20
N SER A 350 -10.19 -19.45 -4.10
CA SER A 350 -9.49 -18.96 -5.28
C SER A 350 -9.09 -20.12 -6.21
N PRO A 351 -9.03 -19.92 -7.54
CA PRO A 351 -8.59 -20.95 -8.48
C PRO A 351 -7.22 -21.52 -8.12
N LYS A 352 -6.32 -20.65 -7.65
CA LYS A 352 -4.98 -21.01 -7.18
C LYS A 352 -5.04 -22.03 -6.05
N ILE A 353 -5.88 -21.80 -5.04
CA ILE A 353 -6.05 -22.73 -3.92
C ILE A 353 -6.63 -24.06 -4.37
N ILE A 354 -7.61 -24.04 -5.27
CA ILE A 354 -8.20 -25.28 -5.79
C ILE A 354 -7.13 -26.13 -6.49
N ASP A 355 -6.26 -25.52 -7.29
CA ASP A 355 -5.17 -26.22 -7.97
C ASP A 355 -4.10 -26.73 -7.01
N GLU A 356 -3.79 -25.99 -5.94
CA GLU A 356 -2.89 -26.44 -4.86
C GLU A 356 -3.47 -27.64 -4.10
N LEU A 357 -4.77 -27.60 -3.78
CA LEU A 357 -5.46 -28.69 -3.10
C LEU A 357 -5.55 -29.94 -3.98
N LYS A 358 -5.83 -29.81 -5.29
CA LYS A 358 -5.82 -30.96 -6.22
C LYS A 358 -4.50 -31.73 -6.23
N LYS A 359 -3.38 -31.05 -5.94
CA LYS A 359 -2.04 -31.65 -5.93
C LYS A 359 -1.65 -32.25 -4.58
N SER A 360 -2.26 -31.79 -3.48
CA SER A 360 -1.78 -32.05 -2.12
C SER A 360 -2.79 -32.73 -1.20
N ALA A 361 -4.10 -32.54 -1.44
CA ALA A 361 -5.15 -33.04 -0.58
C ALA A 361 -5.58 -34.48 -0.96
N PRO A 362 -5.94 -35.33 0.02
CA PRO A 362 -6.50 -36.65 -0.25
C PRO A 362 -7.77 -36.58 -1.12
N ALA A 363 -7.99 -37.57 -1.99
CA ALA A 363 -9.16 -37.63 -2.86
C ALA A 363 -10.52 -37.50 -2.13
N PRO A 364 -10.75 -38.13 -0.96
CA PRO A 364 -12.00 -37.94 -0.21
C PRO A 364 -12.21 -36.49 0.24
N THR A 365 -11.14 -35.82 0.65
CA THR A 365 -11.15 -34.41 1.05
C THR A 365 -11.52 -33.52 -0.14
N MET A 366 -10.95 -33.78 -1.32
CA MET A 366 -11.30 -33.05 -2.55
C MET A 366 -12.77 -33.24 -2.94
N ILE A 367 -13.32 -34.45 -2.82
CA ILE A 367 -14.73 -34.72 -3.10
C ILE A 367 -15.63 -33.94 -2.13
N ALA A 368 -15.27 -33.90 -0.84
CA ALA A 368 -16.02 -33.13 0.15
C ALA A 368 -16.01 -31.63 -0.16
N VAL A 369 -14.85 -31.06 -0.51
CA VAL A 369 -14.72 -29.65 -0.92
C VAL A 369 -15.57 -29.36 -2.17
N GLN A 370 -15.49 -30.21 -3.19
CA GLN A 370 -16.28 -30.05 -4.42
C GLN A 370 -17.78 -30.06 -4.12
N LYS A 371 -18.24 -30.97 -3.25
CA LYS A 371 -19.64 -31.03 -2.82
C LYS A 371 -20.07 -29.79 -2.03
N ILE A 372 -19.23 -29.34 -1.08
CA ILE A 372 -19.52 -28.16 -0.28
C ILE A 372 -19.67 -26.96 -1.21
N PHE A 373 -18.67 -26.65 -2.03
CA PHE A 373 -18.66 -25.44 -2.86
C PHE A 373 -19.37 -25.57 -4.22
N GLY A 374 -19.92 -26.74 -4.55
CA GLY A 374 -20.60 -26.97 -5.84
C GLY A 374 -19.66 -26.86 -7.05
N LEU A 375 -18.40 -27.25 -6.90
CA LEU A 375 -17.38 -27.15 -7.96
C LEU A 375 -17.50 -28.33 -8.93
N SER A 376 -17.29 -28.07 -10.24
CA SER A 376 -17.29 -29.12 -11.28
C SER A 376 -16.29 -30.23 -10.94
N SER A 377 -16.72 -31.47 -11.13
CA SER A 377 -15.96 -32.69 -10.88
C SER A 377 -14.96 -32.98 -12.01
N ASP A 378 -14.14 -32.00 -12.39
CA ASP A 378 -13.07 -32.22 -13.38
C ASP A 378 -11.81 -32.72 -12.68
N ALA A 379 -11.83 -34.01 -12.34
CA ALA A 379 -10.65 -34.81 -12.04
C ALA A 379 -10.79 -36.21 -12.66
N PRO A 380 -9.79 -36.69 -13.43
CA PRO A 380 -9.76 -38.05 -13.94
C PRO A 380 -9.64 -39.01 -12.75
N GLY A 381 -10.67 -39.83 -12.52
CA GLY A 381 -10.68 -40.80 -11.41
C GLY A 381 -12.06 -41.18 -10.88
N LEU A 382 -13.10 -40.42 -11.23
CA LEU A 382 -14.49 -40.74 -10.85
C LEU A 382 -15.07 -42.00 -11.53
N SER A 383 -14.32 -42.65 -12.42
CA SER A 383 -14.73 -43.93 -13.02
C SER A 383 -14.46 -45.17 -12.14
N ASN A 384 -13.74 -45.06 -11.01
CA ASN A 384 -13.28 -46.25 -10.26
C ASN A 384 -13.77 -46.39 -8.81
N ILE A 385 -14.68 -45.53 -8.32
CA ILE A 385 -15.29 -45.77 -7.00
C ILE A 385 -16.59 -46.57 -7.20
N LYS A 386 -16.46 -47.89 -7.37
CA LYS A 386 -17.58 -48.80 -7.10
C LYS A 386 -17.89 -48.71 -5.60
N LEU A 387 -19.07 -48.20 -5.28
CA LEU A 387 -19.71 -48.39 -3.98
C LEU A 387 -19.69 -49.89 -3.65
N ALA A 388 -18.95 -50.28 -2.61
CA ALA A 388 -19.08 -51.59 -2.01
C ALA A 388 -20.42 -51.63 -1.25
N GLN A 389 -21.51 -51.89 -1.97
CA GLN A 389 -22.74 -52.38 -1.35
C GLN A 389 -22.57 -53.87 -1.09
N SER A 390 -22.48 -54.18 0.20
CA SER A 390 -22.80 -55.44 0.87
C SER A 390 -23.40 -56.55 0.01
N ASP A 391 -22.58 -57.53 -0.39
CA ASP A 391 -23.07 -58.87 -0.69
C ASP A 391 -23.35 -59.59 0.62
N ASN A 392 -24.60 -59.55 1.06
CA ASN A 392 -25.09 -60.42 2.12
C ASN A 392 -26.54 -60.81 1.85
N VAL A 393 -26.78 -61.64 0.82
CA VAL A 393 -28.04 -62.38 0.68
C VAL A 393 -27.79 -63.76 0.06
N GLY A 394 -27.81 -64.78 0.93
CA GLY A 394 -28.61 -65.99 0.78
C GLY A 394 -28.53 -66.80 -0.52
N LEU A 395 -27.76 -67.89 -0.47
CA LEU A 395 -28.01 -69.09 -1.28
C LEU A 395 -29.38 -69.67 -0.94
N GLY A 396 -30.38 -69.39 -1.78
CA GLY A 396 -31.68 -70.05 -1.78
C GLY A 396 -32.03 -70.51 -3.19
N LYS A 397 -31.57 -71.72 -3.55
CA LYS A 397 -32.20 -72.47 -4.65
C LYS A 397 -33.60 -72.85 -4.17
N ASP A 398 -34.64 -72.48 -4.90
CA ASP A 398 -35.43 -73.52 -5.55
C ASP A 398 -36.36 -73.04 -6.65
N LYS A 399 -36.45 -73.90 -7.65
CA LYS A 399 -37.25 -73.77 -8.87
C LYS A 399 -38.71 -74.07 -8.57
N SER A 400 -39.57 -73.22 -9.14
CA SER A 400 -40.88 -73.54 -9.73
C SER A 400 -41.54 -74.86 -9.33
N ASN A 401 -42.65 -74.78 -8.60
CA ASN A 401 -43.76 -75.70 -8.78
C ASN A 401 -45.09 -74.97 -8.57
N ASN A 402 -45.83 -74.84 -9.67
CA ASN A 402 -47.28 -74.96 -9.83
C ASN A 402 -48.30 -74.30 -8.86
N LEU A 403 -49.30 -73.71 -9.54
CA LEU A 403 -50.76 -73.66 -9.24
C LEU A 403 -51.32 -72.45 -8.49
N LYS A 404 -52.19 -71.72 -9.24
CA LYS A 404 -53.58 -71.25 -8.95
C LYS A 404 -53.84 -70.82 -7.50
N ILE A 405 -54.34 -69.62 -7.18
CA ILE A 405 -55.49 -68.85 -7.70
C ILE A 405 -55.20 -67.36 -7.47
#